data_AF-A0A0P6XV98-F1
#
_entry.id   AF-A0A0P6XV98-F1
#
_cell.length_a   1.000
_cell.length_b   1.000
_cell.length_c   1.000
_cell.angle_alpha   90.00
_cell.angle_beta   90.00
_cell.angle_gamma   90.00
#
_symmetry.space_group_name_H-M   'P 1'
#
loop_
_entity.id
_entity.type
_entity.pdbx_description
1 polymer ?
#
loop_
_entity_poly.entity_id
_entity_poly.type
_entity_poly.pdbx_seq_one_letter_code
_entity_poly.pdbx_strand_id
1 'polypeptide(L)' 'MRLIRVDPARNIHRWYVVGVQATLLDTWAVVCGWGSLRTRYERWRIIPCADEHHARRLAEQITARKRRRGYRVG' A
#
# COMPACT_ATOMS: atom_id res chain seq x y z
N MET A 1 6.40 -6.23 -2.10
CA MET A 1 5.87 -6.98 -0.94
C MET A 1 4.37 -6.73 -0.81
N ARG A 2 3.56 -7.78 -0.66
CA ARG A 2 2.09 -7.66 -0.53
C ARG A 2 1.68 -7.86 0.93
N LEU A 3 0.74 -7.04 1.38
CA LEU A 3 0.12 -7.15 2.69
C LEU A 3 -1.28 -7.73 2.55
N ILE A 4 -1.61 -8.69 3.40
CA ILE A 4 -2.88 -9.42 3.38
C ILE A 4 -3.59 -9.23 4.73
N ARG A 5 -4.89 -8.98 4.68
CA ARG A 5 -5.77 -9.04 5.86
C ARG A 5 -6.99 -9.88 5.52
N VAL A 6 -7.13 -10.98 6.25
CA VAL A 6 -8.29 -11.87 6.20
C VAL A 6 -8.91 -11.93 7.59
N ASP A 7 -10.18 -11.59 7.69
CA ASP A 7 -10.99 -11.65 8.91
C ASP A 7 -12.42 -12.02 8.50
N PRO A 8 -12.76 -13.33 8.47
CA PRO A 8 -14.03 -13.83 7.99
C PRO A 8 -15.22 -13.36 8.84
N ALA A 9 -15.03 -13.25 10.16
CA ALA A 9 -16.06 -12.79 11.09
C ALA A 9 -16.53 -11.35 10.78
N ARG A 10 -15.69 -10.55 10.12
CA ARG A 10 -16.00 -9.19 9.67
C ARG A 10 -16.16 -9.05 8.15
N ASN A 11 -16.21 -10.18 7.41
CA ASN A 11 -16.24 -10.21 5.94
C ASN A 11 -15.10 -9.40 5.29
N ILE A 12 -13.89 -9.46 5.85
CA ILE A 12 -12.71 -8.77 5.31
C ILE A 12 -11.81 -9.77 4.60
N HIS A 13 -11.63 -9.57 3.29
CA HIS A 13 -10.67 -10.31 2.47
C HIS A 13 -9.93 -9.32 1.57
N ARG A 14 -8.88 -8.68 2.10
CA ARG A 14 -8.23 -7.55 1.45
C ARG A 14 -6.74 -7.77 1.26
N TRP A 15 -6.24 -7.23 0.17
CA TRP A 15 -4.82 -7.04 -0.07
C TRP A 15 -4.46 -5.56 -0.13
N TYR A 16 -3.20 -5.27 0.13
CA TYR A 16 -2.61 -3.94 0.04
C TYR A 16 -1.16 -4.05 -0.45
N VAL A 17 -0.72 -3.17 -1.33
CA VAL A 17 0.69 -3.01 -1.72
C VAL A 17 1.09 -1.56 -1.54
N VAL A 18 2.33 -1.34 -1.16
CA VAL A 18 2.96 -0.01 -1.05
C VAL A 18 4.31 -0.12 -1.73
N GLY A 19 4.61 0.79 -2.65
CA GLY A 19 5.88 0.86 -3.35
C GLY A 19 6.34 2.30 -3.52
N VAL A 20 7.65 2.48 -3.64
CA VAL A 20 8.29 3.76 -3.97
C VAL A 20 8.73 3.67 -5.43
N GLN A 21 8.45 4.71 -6.22
CA GLN A 21 8.85 4.81 -7.61
C GLN A 21 9.38 6.20 -7.93
N ALA A 22 10.43 6.26 -8.76
CA ALA A 22 10.77 7.48 -9.48
C ALA A 22 9.68 7.77 -10.52
N THR A 23 9.43 9.05 -10.77
CA THR A 23 8.50 9.50 -11.81
C THR A 23 9.27 10.04 -13.02
N LEU A 24 8.57 10.27 -14.13
CA LEU A 24 9.16 10.83 -15.35
C LEU A 24 9.64 12.29 -15.20
N LEU A 25 9.26 12.98 -14.13
CA LEU A 25 9.55 14.41 -13.91
C LEU A 25 10.59 14.61 -12.80
N ASP A 26 11.58 13.70 -12.70
CA ASP A 26 12.67 13.73 -11.71
C ASP A 26 12.20 13.87 -10.24
N THR A 27 10.98 13.44 -9.95
CA THR A 27 10.41 13.40 -8.59
C THR A 27 10.15 11.97 -8.16
N TRP A 28 9.78 11.78 -6.90
CA TRP A 28 9.47 10.47 -6.34
C TRP A 28 8.00 10.37 -5.97
N ALA A 29 7.47 9.16 -5.91
CA ALA A 29 6.10 8.93 -5.47
C ALA A 29 5.97 7.63 -4.68
N VAL A 30 4.99 7.60 -3.79
CA VAL A 30 4.50 6.36 -3.20
C VAL A 30 3.29 5.89 -3.99
N VAL A 31 3.36 4.67 -4.52
CA VAL A 31 2.26 3.98 -5.20
C VAL A 31 1.63 2.99 -4.23
N CYS A 32 0.34 3.16 -3.98
CA CYS A 32 -0.46 2.28 -3.15
C CYS A 32 -1.53 1.59 -3.99
N GLY A 33 -1.59 0.26 -3.92
CA GLY A 33 -2.67 -0.55 -4.50
C GLY A 33 -3.44 -1.28 -3.41
N TRP A 34 -4.75 -1.44 -3.59
CA TRP A 34 -5.55 -2.28 -2.69
C TRP A 34 -6.76 -2.86 -3.39
N GLY A 35 -7.22 -3.99 -2.87
CA GLY A 35 -8.38 -4.65 -3.44
C GLY A 35 -8.90 -5.78 -2.60
N SER A 36 -9.87 -6.49 -3.18
CA SER A 36 -10.44 -7.70 -2.64
C SER A 36 -9.61 -8.90 -3.05
N LEU A 37 -9.54 -9.92 -2.18
CA LEU A 37 -9.02 -11.24 -2.55
C LEU A 37 -10.10 -12.15 -3.14
N ARG A 38 -11.38 -11.76 -3.06
CA ARG A 38 -12.52 -12.57 -3.50
C ARG A 38 -13.22 -12.03 -4.74
N THR A 39 -12.93 -10.79 -5.12
CA THR A 39 -13.56 -10.13 -6.27
C THR A 39 -12.50 -9.41 -7.09
N ARG A 40 -12.86 -8.98 -8.29
CA ARG A 40 -11.99 -8.17 -9.16
C ARG A 40 -11.85 -6.70 -8.72
N TYR A 41 -12.38 -6.35 -7.55
CA TYR A 41 -12.30 -4.98 -7.07
C TYR A 41 -10.86 -4.64 -6.69
N GLU A 42 -10.35 -3.57 -7.29
CA GLU A 42 -9.08 -2.96 -6.94
C GLU A 42 -9.08 -1.45 -7.20
N ARG A 43 -8.17 -0.75 -6.52
CA ARG A 43 -7.90 0.67 -6.71
C ARG A 43 -6.43 0.96 -6.51
N TRP A 44 -5.99 2.02 -7.14
CA TRP A 44 -4.63 2.53 -7.07
C TRP A 44 -4.64 4.00 -6.66
N ARG A 45 -3.59 4.41 -5.95
CA ARG A 45 -3.33 5.80 -5.59
C ARG A 45 -1.85 6.09 -5.70
N ILE A 46 -1.53 7.20 -6.34
CA ILE A 46 -0.18 7.74 -6.41
C ILE A 46 -0.12 8.94 -5.46
N ILE A 47 0.96 9.04 -4.68
CA ILE A 47 1.21 10.13 -3.75
C ILE A 47 2.55 10.75 -4.12
N PRO A 48 2.57 11.95 -4.74
CA PRO A 48 3.81 12.65 -5.06
C PRO A 48 4.63 12.95 -3.80
N CYS A 49 5.95 12.91 -3.92
CA CYS A 49 6.92 13.16 -2.88
C CYS A 49 8.06 14.03 -3.44
N ALA A 50 8.61 14.89 -2.60
CA ALA A 50 9.68 15.80 -2.99
C ALA A 50 10.97 15.07 -3.42
N ASP A 51 11.31 13.99 -2.71
CA ASP A 51 12.52 13.21 -2.92
C ASP A 51 12.32 11.73 -2.51
N GLU A 52 13.35 10.92 -2.76
CA GLU A 52 13.34 9.49 -2.45
C GLU A 52 13.20 9.22 -0.95
N HIS A 53 13.87 10.00 -0.11
CA HIS A 53 13.89 9.81 1.33
C HIS A 53 12.50 10.03 1.92
N HIS A 54 11.81 11.10 1.49
CA HIS A 54 10.42 11.37 1.81
C HIS A 54 9.52 10.21 1.37
N ALA A 55 9.66 9.73 0.13
CA ALA A 55 8.84 8.63 -0.37
C ALA A 55 9.04 7.33 0.44
N ARG A 56 10.29 6.97 0.77
CA ARG A 56 10.61 5.80 1.62
C ARG A 56 10.00 5.92 3.01
N ARG A 57 10.19 7.06 3.70
CA ARG A 57 9.59 7.29 5.02
C ARG A 57 8.06 7.20 4.99
N LEU A 58 7.43 7.78 3.96
CA LEU A 58 5.99 7.73 3.81
C LEU A 58 5.49 6.28 3.56
N ALA A 59 6.19 5.53 2.70
CA ALA A 59 5.87 4.13 2.43
C ALA A 59 5.96 3.26 3.70
N GLU A 60 6.98 3.48 4.52
CA GLU A 60 7.14 2.81 5.83
C GLU A 60 6.01 3.16 6.80
N GLN A 61 5.66 4.45 6.92
CA GLN A 61 4.56 4.91 7.77
C GLN A 61 3.22 4.29 7.37
N ILE A 62 2.93 4.25 6.06
CA ILE A 62 1.71 3.60 5.53
C ILE A 62 1.73 2.11 5.87
N THR A 63 2.85 1.44 5.62
CA THR A 63 3.02 0.00 5.90
C THR A 63 2.82 -0.30 7.38
N ALA A 64 3.46 0.44 8.28
CA ALA A 64 3.32 0.31 9.72
C ALA A 64 1.87 0.54 10.18
N ARG A 65 1.18 1.54 9.62
CA ARG A 65 -0.25 1.78 9.89
C ARG A 65 -1.13 0.62 9.43
N LYS A 66 -0.83 -0.02 8.29
CA LYS A 66 -1.57 -1.21 7.83
C LYS A 66 -1.30 -2.41 8.71
N ARG A 67 -0.06 -2.64 9.14
CA ARG A 67 0.30 -3.70 10.08
C ARG A 67 -0.48 -3.58 11.39
N ARG A 68 -0.55 -2.37 11.98
CA ARG A 68 -1.39 -2.09 13.17
C ARG A 68 -2.88 -2.36 12.96
N ARG A 69 -3.36 -2.35 11.72
CA ARG A 69 -4.75 -2.68 11.35
C ARG A 69 -4.96 -4.17 11.08
N GLY A 70 -3.99 -5.03 11.41
CA GLY A 70 -4.09 -6.48 11.24
C GLY A 70 -3.68 -6.98 9.85
N TYR A 71 -3.06 -6.15 9.01
CA TYR A 71 -2.45 -6.65 7.78
C TYR A 71 -1.12 -7.33 8.10
N ARG A 72 -0.87 -8.48 7.49
CA ARG A 72 0.38 -9.24 7.62
C ARG A 72 1.06 -9.32 6.26
N VAL A 73 2.37 -9.55 6.24
CA VAL A 73 3.05 -9.90 4.98
C VAL A 73 2.47 -11.25 4.54
N GLY A 74 2.03 -11.33 3.29
CA GLY A 74 1.50 -12.55 2.68
C GLY A 74 2.15 -12.85 1.36
#